data_AF-A0A823F2C5-F1
#
_entry.id   AF-A0A823F2C5-F1
#
_cell.length_a   1.000
_cell.length_b   1.000
_cell.length_c   1.000
_cell.angle_alpha   90.00
_cell.angle_beta   90.00
_cell.angle_gamma   90.00
#
_symmetry.space_group_name_H-M   'P 1'
#
loop_
_entity.id
_entity.type
_entity.pdbx_description
1 polymer ?
#
loop_
_entity_poly.entity_id
_entity_poly.type
_entity_poly.pdbx_seq_one_letter_code
_entity_poly.pdbx_strand_id
1 'polypeptide(L)'
;MNFKVGDKVQFIENNELIIGTIKRVNNDVGLVDLKVSDLSWFFRKLEDVVKVKEPELIAVPRFAADWINHCKQREYDLSCLLDYEDSDMSAEMNDWLSSEDSNQELLVRAWLGGYEVEKEPLYWVRLPFASRSTDFEKETTYTYIIVNITTDEMQPSISNRNYGSWKAELTEAQIKGMPGGDLYWQFAVLVRDLEGEDNE
;
A
#
# COMPACT_ATOMS: atom_id res chain seq x y z
N MET A 1 -30.87 -0.43 -3.33
CA MET A 1 -29.62 -1.22 -3.40
C MET A 1 -29.95 -2.55 -4.06
N ASN A 2 -29.17 -3.03 -5.04
CA ASN A 2 -29.42 -4.33 -5.68
C ASN A 2 -28.57 -5.41 -5.00
N PHE A 3 -29.22 -6.30 -4.25
CA PHE A 3 -28.59 -7.44 -3.57
C PHE A 3 -28.54 -8.66 -4.48
N LYS A 4 -27.47 -9.45 -4.37
CA LYS A 4 -27.27 -10.68 -5.15
C LYS A 4 -26.92 -11.85 -4.22
N VAL A 5 -27.20 -13.07 -4.67
CA VAL A 5 -26.73 -14.28 -3.98
C VAL A 5 -25.20 -14.25 -3.93
N GLY A 6 -24.65 -14.47 -2.74
CA GLY A 6 -23.21 -14.37 -2.45
C GLY A 6 -22.78 -13.05 -1.80
N ASP A 7 -23.62 -11.99 -1.84
CA ASP A 7 -23.29 -10.73 -1.18
C ASP A 7 -23.17 -10.94 0.35
N LYS A 8 -22.11 -10.40 0.95
CA LYS A 8 -22.00 -10.24 2.40
C LYS A 8 -22.81 -9.03 2.84
N VAL A 9 -23.69 -9.21 3.80
CA VAL A 9 -24.52 -8.16 4.38
C VAL A 9 -24.45 -8.20 5.90
N GLN A 10 -24.73 -7.06 6.51
CA GLN A 10 -24.87 -6.92 7.95
C GLN A 10 -26.27 -6.41 8.30
N PHE A 11 -26.76 -6.83 9.46
CA PHE A 11 -28.02 -6.40 10.05
C PHE A 11 -27.91 -6.44 11.57
N ILE A 12 -28.81 -5.75 12.27
CA ILE A 12 -28.86 -5.75 13.73
C ILE A 12 -29.93 -6.74 14.17
N GLU A 13 -29.60 -7.61 15.12
CA GLU A 13 -30.56 -8.47 15.83
C GLU A 13 -30.17 -8.53 17.29
N ASN A 14 -31.13 -8.39 18.22
CA ASN A 14 -30.87 -8.45 19.65
C ASN A 14 -29.75 -7.50 20.11
N ASN A 15 -29.66 -6.32 19.51
CA ASN A 15 -28.59 -5.32 19.72
C ASN A 15 -27.18 -5.79 19.34
N GLU A 16 -27.04 -6.86 18.57
CA GLU A 16 -25.78 -7.33 18.02
C GLU A 16 -25.74 -7.12 16.50
N LEU A 17 -24.58 -6.69 15.99
CA LEU A 17 -24.32 -6.62 14.56
C LEU A 17 -24.01 -8.03 14.05
N ILE A 18 -24.85 -8.56 13.18
CA ILE A 18 -24.68 -9.89 12.59
C ILE A 18 -24.28 -9.76 11.13
N ILE A 19 -23.20 -10.46 10.75
CA ILE A 19 -22.74 -10.54 9.37
C ILE A 19 -23.14 -11.89 8.78
N GLY A 20 -23.84 -11.86 7.65
CA GLY A 20 -24.30 -13.05 6.93
C GLY A 20 -24.04 -12.96 5.44
N THR A 21 -24.10 -14.11 4.77
CA THR A 21 -24.03 -14.20 3.31
C THR A 21 -25.42 -14.47 2.74
N ILE A 22 -25.84 -13.69 1.75
CA ILE A 22 -27.11 -13.92 1.05
C ILE A 22 -27.03 -15.24 0.29
N LYS A 23 -27.96 -16.15 0.56
CA LYS A 23 -28.14 -17.40 -0.19
C LYS A 23 -29.34 -17.36 -1.12
N ARG A 24 -30.33 -16.52 -0.82
CA ARG A 24 -31.50 -16.32 -1.67
C ARG A 24 -31.98 -14.87 -1.58
N VAL A 25 -32.45 -14.34 -2.69
CA VAL A 25 -33.13 -13.04 -2.78
C VAL A 25 -34.51 -13.28 -3.37
N ASN A 26 -35.55 -12.80 -2.70
CA ASN A 26 -36.92 -12.80 -3.20
C ASN A 26 -37.40 -11.36 -3.37
N ASN A 27 -37.33 -10.85 -4.59
CA ASN A 27 -37.70 -9.47 -4.91
C ASN A 27 -39.21 -9.23 -4.88
N ASP A 28 -40.03 -10.26 -5.14
CA ASP A 28 -41.49 -10.13 -5.17
C ASP A 28 -42.05 -9.88 -3.76
N VAL A 29 -41.42 -10.47 -2.74
CA VAL A 29 -41.81 -10.36 -1.33
C VAL A 29 -40.91 -9.38 -0.56
N GLY A 30 -39.77 -8.99 -1.13
CA GLY A 30 -38.81 -8.09 -0.51
C GLY A 30 -37.99 -8.73 0.63
N LEU A 31 -37.70 -10.03 0.55
CA LEU A 31 -37.01 -10.80 1.58
C LEU A 31 -35.69 -11.40 1.09
N VAL A 32 -34.77 -11.63 2.04
CA VAL A 32 -33.50 -12.34 1.82
C VAL A 32 -33.29 -13.45 2.85
N ASP A 33 -32.70 -14.55 2.37
CA ASP A 33 -32.27 -15.66 3.21
C ASP A 33 -30.76 -15.53 3.43
N LEU A 34 -30.35 -15.42 4.69
CA LEU A 34 -28.98 -15.16 5.10
C LEU A 34 -28.42 -16.37 5.82
N LYS A 35 -27.23 -16.82 5.40
CA LYS A 35 -26.44 -17.82 6.11
C LYS A 35 -25.36 -17.11 6.92
N VAL A 36 -25.40 -17.23 8.24
CA VAL A 36 -24.40 -16.66 9.16
C VAL A 36 -23.37 -17.72 9.55
N SER A 37 -23.82 -18.95 9.78
CA SER A 37 -22.98 -20.11 10.05
C SER A 37 -23.57 -21.36 9.39
N ASP A 38 -22.95 -22.53 9.52
CA ASP A 38 -23.51 -23.78 9.01
C ASP A 38 -24.87 -24.14 9.62
N LEU A 39 -25.15 -23.68 10.85
CA LEU A 39 -26.37 -23.99 11.58
C LEU A 39 -27.29 -22.77 11.80
N SER A 40 -26.85 -21.57 11.40
CA SER A 40 -27.58 -20.33 11.67
C SER A 40 -28.04 -19.65 10.38
N TRP A 41 -29.36 -19.59 10.22
CA TRP A 41 -30.04 -18.94 9.12
C TRP A 41 -30.96 -17.83 9.61
N PHE A 42 -31.00 -16.73 8.87
CA PHE A 42 -31.85 -15.59 9.16
C PHE A 42 -32.68 -15.21 7.95
N PHE A 43 -33.90 -14.76 8.20
CA PHE A 43 -34.81 -14.22 7.20
C PHE A 43 -35.02 -12.75 7.53
N ARG A 44 -34.69 -11.87 6.58
CA ARG A 44 -34.76 -10.42 6.78
C ARG A 44 -35.37 -9.74 5.58
N LYS A 45 -35.97 -8.57 5.78
CA LYS A 45 -36.38 -7.74 4.66
C LYS A 45 -35.16 -7.10 4.01
N LEU A 46 -35.29 -6.78 2.72
CA LEU A 46 -34.25 -6.06 1.97
C LEU A 46 -33.89 -4.71 2.60
N GLU A 47 -34.84 -4.07 3.29
CA GLU A 47 -34.65 -2.79 3.99
C GLU A 47 -33.88 -2.90 5.31
N ASP A 48 -33.84 -4.10 5.92
CA ASP A 48 -33.20 -4.33 7.22
C ASP A 48 -31.72 -4.76 7.10
N VAL A 49 -31.25 -4.97 5.87
CA VAL A 49 -29.90 -5.45 5.59
C VAL A 49 -29.13 -4.40 4.80
N VAL A 50 -27.83 -4.28 5.08
CA VAL A 50 -26.93 -3.40 4.32
C VAL A 50 -25.71 -4.19 3.88
N LYS A 51 -25.16 -3.86 2.70
CA LYS A 51 -23.91 -4.51 2.25
C LYS A 51 -22.80 -4.21 3.24
N VAL A 52 -22.00 -5.23 3.57
CA VAL A 52 -20.75 -5.01 4.30
C VAL A 52 -19.84 -4.22 3.37
N LYS A 53 -19.51 -2.99 3.75
CA LYS A 53 -18.43 -2.25 3.11
C LYS A 53 -17.15 -2.79 3.73
N GLU A 54 -16.24 -3.31 2.91
CA GLU A 54 -14.89 -3.62 3.40
C GLU A 54 -14.28 -2.32 3.96
N PRO A 55 -13.58 -2.39 5.11
CA PRO A 55 -12.93 -1.22 5.64
C PRO A 55 -11.97 -0.69 4.57
N GLU A 56 -12.10 0.60 4.25
CA GLU A 56 -11.12 1.29 3.43
C GLU A 56 -9.84 1.35 4.26
N LEU A 57 -8.89 0.46 3.94
CA LEU A 57 -7.59 0.44 4.59
C LEU A 57 -6.84 1.70 4.17
N ILE A 58 -6.33 2.41 5.17
CA ILE A 58 -5.44 3.54 4.93
C ILE A 58 -4.01 3.03 4.75
N ALA A 59 -3.25 3.73 3.92
CA ALA A 59 -1.82 3.48 3.80
C ALA A 59 -1.09 4.21 4.92
N VAL A 60 -0.15 3.53 5.59
CA VAL A 60 0.75 4.14 6.58
C VAL A 60 2.21 3.83 6.24
N PRO A 61 3.16 4.70 6.59
CA PRO A 61 4.58 4.42 6.43
C PRO A 61 5.01 3.14 7.15
N ARG A 62 6.11 2.53 6.69
CA ARG A 62 6.64 1.28 7.28
C ARG A 62 6.97 1.43 8.77
N PHE A 63 7.62 2.51 9.17
CA PHE A 63 7.95 2.74 10.58
C PHE A 63 6.70 2.86 11.47
N ALA A 64 5.60 3.43 10.95
CA ALA A 64 4.32 3.51 11.66
C ALA A 64 3.65 2.13 11.77
N ALA A 65 3.73 1.32 10.72
CA ALA A 65 3.29 -0.07 10.77
C ALA A 65 4.08 -0.89 11.80
N ASP A 66 5.40 -0.72 11.84
CA ASP A 66 6.27 -1.40 12.80
C ASP A 66 5.96 -0.97 14.24
N TRP A 67 5.69 0.33 14.46
CA TRP A 67 5.25 0.85 15.75
C TRP A 67 3.90 0.27 16.19
N ILE A 68 2.90 0.22 15.30
CA ILE A 68 1.61 -0.42 15.59
C ILE A 68 1.80 -1.89 15.97
N ASN A 69 2.65 -2.62 15.24
CA ASN A 69 2.90 -4.03 15.54
C ASN A 69 3.60 -4.21 16.89
N HIS A 70 4.57 -3.35 17.22
CA HIS A 70 5.23 -3.33 18.52
C HIS A 70 4.22 -3.12 19.64
N CYS A 71 3.41 -2.07 19.55
CA CYS A 71 2.37 -1.75 20.53
C CYS A 71 1.39 -2.93 20.72
N LYS A 72 0.94 -3.58 19.63
CA LYS A 72 0.06 -4.76 19.73
C LYS A 72 0.72 -5.94 20.43
N GLN A 73 2.01 -6.18 20.20
CA GLN A 73 2.76 -7.26 20.86
C GLN A 73 2.97 -7.00 22.35
N ARG A 74 3.09 -5.74 22.74
CA ARG A 74 3.24 -5.31 24.13
C ARG A 74 1.91 -5.14 24.88
N GLU A 75 0.78 -5.37 24.22
CA GLU A 75 -0.57 -5.09 24.75
C GLU A 75 -0.75 -3.62 25.16
N TYR A 76 -0.10 -2.70 24.44
CA TYR A 76 -0.23 -1.27 24.65
C TYR A 76 -1.62 -0.77 24.26
N ASP A 77 -2.10 0.22 25.02
CA ASP A 77 -3.36 0.88 24.73
C ASP A 77 -3.15 2.14 23.87
N LEU A 78 -4.25 2.85 23.60
CA LEU A 78 -4.23 4.04 22.76
C LEU A 78 -3.39 5.18 23.36
N SER A 79 -3.25 5.24 24.68
CA SER A 79 -2.41 6.26 25.33
C SER A 79 -0.94 6.00 25.06
N CYS A 80 -0.50 4.74 25.16
CA CYS A 80 0.86 4.32 24.81
C CYS A 80 1.15 4.51 23.31
N LEU A 81 0.17 4.26 22.44
CA LEU A 81 0.34 4.43 20.98
C LEU A 81 0.76 5.86 20.61
N LEU A 82 0.26 6.85 21.37
CA LEU A 82 0.47 8.29 21.16
C LEU A 82 1.40 8.91 22.20
N ASP A 83 2.15 8.09 22.94
CA ASP A 83 3.10 8.56 23.95
C ASP A 83 4.41 8.98 23.29
N TYR A 84 4.61 10.29 23.13
CA TYR A 84 5.82 10.86 22.56
C TYR A 84 7.08 10.63 23.40
N GLU A 85 6.94 10.25 24.68
CA GLU A 85 8.05 9.97 25.58
C GLU A 85 8.41 8.47 25.63
N ASP A 86 7.72 7.61 24.87
CA ASP A 86 8.00 6.19 24.84
C ASP A 86 9.38 5.90 24.25
N SER A 87 10.24 5.25 25.05
CA SER A 87 11.62 4.95 24.66
C SER A 87 11.75 3.92 23.54
N ASP A 88 10.73 3.09 23.32
CA ASP A 88 10.68 2.10 22.24
C ASP A 88 10.24 2.73 20.90
N MET A 89 9.73 3.97 20.91
CA MET A 89 9.38 4.70 19.69
C MET A 89 10.63 5.20 18.96
N SER A 90 10.71 4.95 17.65
CA SER A 90 11.82 5.45 16.85
C SER A 90 11.73 6.97 16.66
N ALA A 91 12.89 7.62 16.49
CA ALA A 91 12.93 9.06 16.17
C ALA A 91 12.13 9.40 14.91
N GLU A 92 12.20 8.57 13.87
CA GLU A 92 11.43 8.74 12.63
C GLU A 92 9.92 8.67 12.87
N MET A 93 9.46 7.74 13.72
CA MET A 93 8.04 7.65 14.09
C MET A 93 7.59 8.88 14.90
N ASN A 94 8.42 9.33 15.85
CA ASN A 94 8.14 10.50 16.67
C ASN A 94 8.08 11.79 15.83
N ASP A 95 9.04 11.99 14.94
CA ASP A 95 9.11 13.11 14.00
C ASP A 95 7.90 13.10 13.07
N TRP A 96 7.54 11.93 12.51
CA TRP A 96 6.36 11.81 11.66
C TRP A 96 5.07 12.11 12.43
N LEU A 97 4.90 11.54 13.62
CA LEU A 97 3.70 11.72 14.44
C LEU A 97 3.52 13.18 14.90
N SER A 98 4.62 13.89 15.17
CA SER A 98 4.61 15.29 15.60
C SER A 98 4.59 16.30 14.45
N SER A 99 4.87 15.87 13.22
CA SER A 99 4.93 16.78 12.06
C SER A 99 3.58 17.38 11.69
N GLU A 100 2.49 16.61 11.78
CA GLU A 100 1.13 17.05 11.47
C GLU A 100 0.08 16.32 12.33
N ASP A 101 -0.97 17.04 12.75
CA ASP A 101 -2.09 16.46 13.49
C ASP A 101 -2.81 15.34 12.71
N SER A 102 -2.78 15.41 11.37
CA SER A 102 -3.33 14.41 10.45
C SER A 102 -2.68 13.03 10.63
N ASN A 103 -1.39 12.97 10.99
CA ASN A 103 -0.65 11.73 11.18
C ASN A 103 -1.11 10.98 12.44
N GLN A 104 -1.51 11.71 13.48
CA GLN A 104 -2.12 11.10 14.67
C GLN A 104 -3.44 10.44 14.31
N GLU A 105 -4.31 11.12 13.54
CA GLU A 105 -5.56 10.54 13.07
C GLU A 105 -5.32 9.30 12.20
N LEU A 106 -4.36 9.37 11.27
CA LEU A 106 -3.96 8.23 10.44
C LEU A 106 -3.49 7.05 11.30
N LEU A 107 -2.60 7.27 12.26
CA LEU A 107 -2.11 6.21 13.14
C LEU A 107 -3.24 5.52 13.92
N VAL A 108 -4.15 6.31 14.50
CA VAL A 108 -5.29 5.78 15.28
C VAL A 108 -6.27 5.01 14.39
N ARG A 109 -6.57 5.53 13.19
CA ARG A 109 -7.41 4.82 12.22
C ARG A 109 -6.78 3.49 11.80
N ALA A 110 -5.47 3.47 11.57
CA ALA A 110 -4.73 2.26 11.21
C ALA A 110 -4.75 1.24 12.35
N TRP A 111 -4.58 1.70 13.58
CA TRP A 111 -4.64 0.87 14.78
C TRP A 111 -5.98 0.14 14.91
N LEU A 112 -7.10 0.88 14.76
CA LEU A 112 -8.47 0.41 14.97
C LEU A 112 -9.05 -0.36 13.78
N GLY A 113 -8.82 0.15 12.56
CA GLY A 113 -9.48 -0.32 11.34
C GLY A 113 -8.62 -1.23 10.45
N GLY A 114 -7.34 -1.41 10.81
CA GLY A 114 -6.34 -2.03 9.93
C GLY A 114 -5.77 -1.02 8.94
N TYR A 115 -4.68 -1.42 8.28
CA TYR A 115 -3.94 -0.56 7.37
C TYR A 115 -3.22 -1.39 6.30
N GLU A 116 -2.85 -0.73 5.22
CA GLU A 116 -1.83 -1.20 4.28
C GLU A 116 -0.52 -0.47 4.56
N VAL A 117 0.61 -1.13 4.32
CA VAL A 117 1.90 -0.45 4.44
C VAL A 117 2.25 0.20 3.12
N GLU A 118 2.57 1.49 3.17
CA GLU A 118 3.09 2.21 2.02
C GLU A 118 4.27 1.46 1.42
N LYS A 119 4.20 1.25 0.09
CA LYS A 119 5.32 0.67 -0.65
C LYS A 119 6.40 1.73 -0.79
N GLU A 120 7.62 1.37 -0.38
CA GLU A 120 8.80 2.21 -0.51
C GLU A 120 8.92 2.72 -1.96
N PRO A 121 9.13 4.04 -2.17
CA PRO A 121 9.35 4.59 -3.50
C PRO A 121 10.53 3.93 -4.19
N LEU A 122 10.31 3.50 -5.43
CA LEU A 122 11.36 2.95 -6.29
C LEU A 122 11.68 3.96 -7.37
N TYR A 123 12.96 4.01 -7.73
CA TYR A 123 13.52 4.92 -8.70
C TYR A 123 14.33 4.15 -9.75
N TRP A 124 14.36 4.68 -10.96
CA TRP A 124 15.34 4.31 -11.98
C TRP A 124 16.41 5.40 -12.06
N VAL A 125 17.67 5.00 -12.09
CA VAL A 125 18.78 5.94 -12.39
C VAL A 125 18.89 6.05 -13.90
N ARG A 126 18.34 7.12 -14.48
CA ARG A 126 18.19 7.34 -15.93
C ARG A 126 19.26 8.30 -16.44
N LEU A 127 20.35 7.75 -16.98
CA LEU A 127 21.46 8.53 -17.50
C LEU A 127 21.23 8.92 -18.97
N PRO A 128 21.43 10.19 -19.35
CA PRO A 128 21.37 10.60 -20.74
C PRO A 128 22.52 9.97 -21.53
N PHE A 129 22.19 9.28 -22.62
CA PHE A 129 23.14 8.66 -23.52
C PHE A 129 22.92 9.20 -24.94
N ALA A 130 23.85 10.02 -25.42
CA ALA A 130 23.83 10.50 -26.79
C ALA A 130 24.37 9.41 -27.73
N SER A 131 23.48 8.70 -28.43
CA SER A 131 23.91 7.87 -29.54
C SER A 131 24.24 8.79 -30.73
N ARG A 132 25.41 8.61 -31.35
CA ARG A 132 25.78 9.39 -32.54
C ARG A 132 25.10 8.73 -33.74
N SER A 133 23.86 9.10 -34.04
CA SER A 133 23.26 8.76 -35.33
C SER A 133 23.97 9.55 -36.43
N THR A 134 24.35 8.86 -37.50
CA THR A 134 24.78 9.49 -38.73
C THR A 134 23.56 10.13 -39.38
N ASP A 135 23.60 11.46 -39.49
CA ASP A 135 22.70 12.31 -40.25
C ASP A 135 21.25 12.46 -39.71
N PHE A 136 21.00 13.68 -39.20
CA PHE A 136 19.73 14.29 -38.78
C PHE A 136 19.17 13.90 -37.39
N GLU A 137 19.07 14.93 -36.54
CA GLU A 137 18.50 15.00 -35.17
C GLU A 137 19.22 14.19 -34.08
N LYS A 138 19.66 14.90 -33.03
CA LYS A 138 20.22 14.27 -31.82
C LYS A 138 19.06 13.68 -31.01
N GLU A 139 18.72 12.42 -31.24
CA GLU A 139 17.85 11.70 -30.32
C GLU A 139 18.61 11.44 -29.02
N THR A 140 18.12 12.01 -27.91
CA THR A 140 18.66 11.71 -26.58
C THR A 140 18.05 10.38 -26.15
N THR A 141 18.82 9.30 -26.28
CA THR A 141 18.47 8.00 -25.69
C THR A 141 18.86 7.99 -24.21
N TYR A 142 18.32 7.05 -23.45
CA TYR A 142 18.66 6.86 -22.05
C TYR A 142 19.22 5.46 -21.81
N THR A 143 20.11 5.38 -20.82
CA THR A 143 20.59 4.15 -20.23
C THR A 143 20.23 4.16 -18.76
N TYR A 144 19.88 3.00 -18.24
CA TYR A 144 19.54 2.77 -16.85
C TYR A 144 20.69 2.07 -16.13
N ILE A 145 20.90 2.40 -14.86
CA ILE A 145 21.78 1.59 -14.01
C ILE A 145 20.96 0.43 -13.44
N ILE A 146 21.45 -0.79 -13.66
CA ILE A 146 20.90 -2.01 -13.05
C ILE A 146 21.89 -2.57 -12.04
N VAL A 147 21.36 -3.18 -10.98
CA VAL A 147 22.13 -3.77 -9.88
C VAL A 147 21.84 -5.26 -9.80
N ASN A 148 22.89 -6.06 -9.65
CA ASN A 148 22.75 -7.47 -9.37
C ASN A 148 22.43 -7.70 -7.89
N ILE A 149 21.29 -8.32 -7.59
CA ILE A 149 20.80 -8.55 -6.22
C ILE A 149 21.67 -9.49 -5.38
N THR A 150 22.53 -10.28 -6.02
CA THR A 150 23.36 -11.28 -5.34
C THR A 150 24.80 -10.79 -5.16
N THR A 151 25.31 -10.00 -6.10
CA THR A 151 26.72 -9.58 -6.13
C THR A 151 26.92 -8.09 -5.87
N ASP A 152 25.85 -7.31 -5.79
CA ASP A 152 25.85 -5.84 -5.73
C ASP A 152 26.61 -5.16 -6.89
N GLU A 153 26.87 -5.91 -7.98
CA GLU A 153 27.49 -5.38 -9.18
C GLU A 153 26.55 -4.42 -9.91
N MET A 154 27.09 -3.32 -10.43
CA MET A 154 26.35 -2.30 -11.17
C MET A 154 26.78 -2.31 -12.64
N GLN A 155 25.83 -2.18 -13.55
CA GLN A 155 26.14 -1.98 -14.97
C GLN A 155 25.08 -1.12 -15.68
N PRO A 156 25.47 -0.43 -16.76
CA PRO A 156 24.52 0.24 -17.64
C PRO A 156 23.69 -0.78 -18.45
N SER A 157 22.41 -0.49 -18.63
CA SER A 157 21.45 -1.26 -19.42
C SER A 157 20.55 -0.32 -20.24
N ILE A 158 20.25 -0.69 -21.47
CA ILE A 158 19.24 0.00 -22.30
C ILE A 158 17.80 -0.32 -21.87
N SER A 159 17.62 -1.33 -21.01
CA SER A 159 16.33 -1.75 -20.45
C SER A 159 16.23 -1.37 -18.98
N ASN A 160 15.06 -0.88 -18.58
CA ASN A 160 14.66 -0.61 -17.20
C ASN A 160 13.93 -1.80 -16.54
N ARG A 161 13.91 -2.97 -17.18
CA ARG A 161 13.20 -4.15 -16.64
C ARG A 161 14.08 -4.93 -15.67
N ASN A 162 13.45 -5.46 -14.62
CA ASN A 162 14.07 -6.46 -13.75
C ASN A 162 14.14 -7.81 -14.50
N TYR A 163 15.30 -8.48 -14.50
CA TYR A 163 15.47 -9.79 -15.12
C TYR A 163 16.54 -10.64 -14.41
N GLY A 164 16.20 -11.90 -14.12
CA GLY A 164 17.10 -12.81 -13.42
C GLY A 164 17.54 -12.22 -12.07
N SER A 165 18.85 -12.11 -11.87
CA SER A 165 19.44 -11.47 -10.68
C SER A 165 19.64 -9.96 -10.82
N TRP A 166 19.22 -9.34 -11.92
CA TRP A 166 19.40 -7.91 -12.17
C TRP A 166 18.11 -7.13 -11.97
N LYS A 167 18.20 -5.98 -11.32
CA LYS A 167 17.06 -5.06 -11.13
C LYS A 167 17.43 -3.62 -11.50
N ALA A 168 16.47 -2.90 -12.08
CA ALA A 168 16.58 -1.47 -12.37
C ALA A 168 15.85 -0.61 -11.32
N GLU A 169 14.83 -1.18 -10.68
CA GLU A 169 14.06 -0.51 -9.63
C GLU A 169 14.83 -0.52 -8.32
N LEU A 170 15.20 0.66 -7.85
CA LEU A 170 16.09 0.85 -6.71
C LEU A 170 15.47 1.79 -5.69
N THR A 171 15.70 1.53 -4.41
CA THR A 171 15.32 2.47 -3.34
C THR A 171 16.30 3.64 -3.29
N GLU A 172 15.89 4.75 -2.67
CA GLU A 172 16.78 5.89 -2.45
C GLU A 172 18.06 5.49 -1.70
N ALA A 173 17.92 4.67 -0.65
CA ALA A 173 19.07 4.17 0.12
C ALA A 173 20.02 3.34 -0.75
N GLN A 174 19.49 2.52 -1.65
CA GLN A 174 20.31 1.73 -2.59
C GLN A 174 21.09 2.62 -3.55
N ILE A 175 20.46 3.66 -4.10
CA ILE A 175 21.11 4.60 -5.02
C ILE A 175 22.18 5.41 -4.29
N LYS A 176 21.85 6.00 -3.12
CA LYS A 176 22.78 6.79 -2.33
C LYS A 176 23.94 5.98 -1.75
N GLY A 177 23.71 4.68 -1.50
CA GLY A 177 24.75 3.75 -1.06
C GLY A 177 25.76 3.34 -2.14
N MET A 178 25.52 3.67 -3.42
CA MET A 178 26.43 3.34 -4.51
C MET A 178 27.73 4.17 -4.46
N PRO A 179 28.83 3.69 -5.06
CA PRO A 179 29.99 4.54 -5.34
C PRO A 179 29.58 5.74 -6.21
N GLY A 180 29.60 6.94 -5.63
CA GLY A 180 29.08 8.15 -6.29
C GLY A 180 27.55 8.28 -6.26
N GLY A 181 26.88 7.68 -5.28
CA GLY A 181 25.42 7.64 -5.16
C GLY A 181 24.74 9.02 -5.23
N ASP A 182 25.33 10.05 -4.64
CA ASP A 182 24.83 11.43 -4.73
C ASP A 182 24.77 11.97 -6.17
N LEU A 183 25.67 11.49 -7.05
CA LEU A 183 25.64 11.82 -8.47
C LEU A 183 24.52 11.07 -9.18
N TYR A 184 24.35 9.78 -8.90
CA TYR A 184 23.29 8.97 -9.49
C TYR A 184 21.90 9.43 -9.05
N TRP A 185 21.77 9.92 -7.82
CA TRP A 185 20.52 10.47 -7.30
C TRP A 185 20.00 11.66 -8.11
N GLN A 186 20.87 12.48 -8.69
CA GLN A 186 20.48 13.59 -9.57
C GLN A 186 19.80 13.11 -10.87
N PHE A 187 19.95 11.83 -11.21
CA PHE A 187 19.33 11.19 -12.38
C PHE A 187 18.23 10.19 -11.98
N ALA A 188 17.84 10.14 -10.71
CA ALA A 188 16.78 9.27 -10.23
C ALA A 188 15.42 9.76 -10.73
N VAL A 189 14.66 8.89 -11.38
CA VAL A 189 13.28 9.13 -11.81
C VAL A 189 12.37 8.15 -11.10
N LEU A 190 11.30 8.63 -10.50
CA LEU A 190 10.35 7.79 -9.78
C LEU A 190 9.68 6.82 -10.76
N VAL A 191 9.65 5.52 -10.43
CA VAL A 191 9.12 4.47 -11.31
C VAL A 191 7.66 4.72 -11.72
N ARG A 192 6.87 5.32 -10.81
CA ARG A 192 5.45 5.64 -11.06
C ARG A 192 5.24 6.77 -12.07
N ASP A 193 6.25 7.60 -12.32
CA ASP A 193 6.12 8.76 -13.22
C ASP A 193 6.21 8.38 -14.70
N LEU A 194 6.69 7.17 -15.03
CA LEU A 194 6.96 6.75 -16.41
C LEU A 194 6.06 5.62 -16.92
N GLU A 195 5.31 4.92 -16.05
CA GLU A 195 4.26 3.98 -16.48
C GLU A 195 3.10 4.68 -17.24
N GLY A 196 3.07 6.01 -17.23
CA GLY A 196 2.15 6.85 -18.00
C GLY A 196 2.64 7.25 -19.41
N GLU A 197 3.90 6.99 -19.78
CA GLU A 197 4.46 7.41 -21.08
C GLU A 197 4.49 6.29 -22.14
N ASP A 198 4.31 5.02 -21.76
CA ASP A 198 4.38 3.87 -22.70
C ASP A 198 3.01 3.44 -23.29
N ASN A 199 1.96 4.27 -23.17
CA ASN A 199 0.61 3.99 -23.70
C ASN A 199 0.07 5.08 -24.66
N GLU A 200 0.90 5.65 -25.53
CA GLU A 200 0.46 6.41 -26.73
C GLU A 200 1.03 5.84 -28.03
#